data_AF-A0AA35WK34-F1
#
_entry.id   AF-A0AA35WK34-F1
#
_cell.length_a   1.000
_cell.length_b   1.000
_cell.length_c   1.000
_cell.angle_alpha   90.00
_cell.angle_beta   90.00
_cell.angle_gamma   90.00
#
_symmetry.space_group_name_H-M   'P 1'
#
loop_
_entity.id
_entity.type
_entity.pdbx_description
1 polymer ?
#
loop_
_entity_poly.entity_id
_entity_poly.type
_entity_poly.pdbx_seq_one_letter_code
_entity_poly.pdbx_strand_id
1 'polypeptide(L)'
;MGTSGKAKVTSSSSDFTKVTFKPDLAKFKMTHLDSDTVALMTRRAYDIAGCTKGVAVHLNGTRLPVKGFKDYVELYVKGDQSQTEEEMPRKVVYDAVNPRWEVAVTASNHGFQQASFVNSIATTKGGTHVNYIVDQLVSKLLEAAKKKNKGGMDLKPFHIKGHLWVFVNCLVENPTFDSQTKETMTLKVKSFGSTCPLSEKFIKQALSCGVVERVLSWARVKSQDKLAQKQKGSKQNKLRGIPKLDDANDAGGRNSHECTLILTEGDSAKTLAVSGLGVVGRDHYGVFPLRGKLLNVREASHNQLMNNEEITNIVKILGLHYTKKYTDGPELRSLRYGKLLIMTDQDQDGSHIKGLIINFLHHNWPGLLRQSFIQQFITPIVKVSKGSRAISFFSLPEFEQWKCSTEGAHTWKVKYYKGLGTSTGKEAKEYFSDMERHRIPFKYSGANDDDAILLAFSKKCVERRKEWLTQWLEHRREQRDQGLDESLLYAEQMDHISYSDFVNKELILFSNMDNERSIPSSVDGLKPGQRKVLFTCFKRNDKREIKVAQLAGSVAEHSAYHHGEVCRVIYMYLY
;
A
#
# COMPACT_ATOMS: atom_id res chain seq x y z
N MET A 1 56.80 18.64 -29.12
CA MET A 1 55.73 18.97 -30.09
C MET A 1 56.02 18.24 -31.40
N GLY A 2 55.02 17.66 -32.07
CA GLY A 2 55.24 17.05 -33.38
C GLY A 2 55.45 18.14 -34.43
N THR A 3 56.47 18.00 -35.28
CA THR A 3 56.70 18.88 -36.44
C THR A 3 55.68 18.53 -37.52
N SER A 4 54.85 19.50 -37.96
CA SER A 4 54.04 19.30 -39.16
C SER A 4 54.95 19.33 -40.39
N GLY A 5 54.71 18.43 -41.35
CA GLY A 5 55.37 18.51 -42.65
C GLY A 5 54.90 19.75 -43.42
N LYS A 6 55.68 20.20 -44.41
CA LYS A 6 55.27 21.28 -45.32
C LYS A 6 53.95 20.89 -46.01
N ALA A 7 52.97 21.79 -46.00
CA ALA A 7 51.70 21.58 -46.69
C ALA A 7 51.95 21.34 -48.19
N LYS A 8 51.44 20.22 -48.72
CA LYS A 8 51.50 19.92 -50.15
C LYS A 8 50.25 20.50 -50.80
N VAL A 9 50.41 21.54 -51.61
CA VAL A 9 49.32 22.11 -52.41
C VAL A 9 49.19 21.29 -53.69
N THR A 10 48.01 20.74 -53.93
CA THR A 10 47.67 19.97 -55.14
C THR A 10 46.49 20.64 -55.85
N SER A 11 46.59 20.83 -57.16
CA SER A 11 45.50 21.39 -57.97
C SER A 11 44.31 20.43 -57.98
N SER A 12 43.12 20.96 -57.69
CA SER A 12 41.84 20.26 -57.76
C SER A 12 40.86 21.11 -58.57
N SER A 13 39.98 20.45 -59.32
CA SER A 13 38.86 21.11 -60.02
C SER A 13 37.69 21.46 -59.08
N SER A 14 37.72 20.98 -57.83
CA SER A 14 36.70 21.22 -56.81
C SER A 14 37.29 21.77 -55.51
N ASP A 15 36.53 22.65 -54.86
CA ASP A 15 36.88 23.25 -53.58
C ASP A 15 36.69 22.23 -52.45
N PHE A 16 37.79 21.71 -51.91
CA PHE A 16 37.76 20.85 -50.72
C PHE A 16 39.00 21.01 -49.85
N THR A 17 38.87 20.62 -48.59
CA THR A 17 40.00 20.46 -47.67
C THR A 17 40.13 19.00 -47.29
N LYS A 18 41.30 18.40 -47.56
CA LYS A 18 41.62 17.03 -47.15
C LYS A 18 42.73 17.04 -46.12
N VAL A 19 42.41 16.58 -44.91
CA VAL A 19 43.39 16.38 -43.84
C VAL A 19 43.72 14.90 -43.75
N THR A 20 45.01 14.57 -43.88
CA THR A 20 45.52 13.22 -43.64
C THR A 20 46.60 13.32 -42.58
N PHE A 21 46.48 12.54 -41.50
CA PHE A 21 47.45 12.53 -40.41
C PHE A 21 47.69 11.10 -39.92
N LYS A 22 48.88 10.86 -39.39
CA LYS A 22 49.26 9.61 -38.70
C LYS A 22 49.48 9.95 -37.23
N PRO A 23 48.66 9.43 -36.30
CA PRO A 23 48.90 9.62 -34.87
C PRO A 23 50.29 9.12 -34.47
N ASP A 24 50.94 9.85 -33.55
CA ASP A 24 52.18 9.41 -32.93
C ASP A 24 51.86 8.39 -31.83
N LEU A 25 51.60 7.14 -32.25
CA LEU A 25 51.10 6.07 -31.39
C LEU A 25 52.02 5.77 -30.20
N ALA A 26 53.32 5.99 -30.33
CA ALA A 26 54.29 5.81 -29.24
C ALA A 26 53.97 6.70 -28.03
N LYS A 27 53.50 7.94 -28.26
CA LYS A 27 53.08 8.84 -27.17
C LYS A 27 51.82 8.36 -26.45
N PHE A 28 50.97 7.61 -27.14
CA PHE A 28 49.79 6.98 -26.57
C PHE A 28 50.08 5.59 -25.99
N LYS A 29 51.34 5.13 -26.03
CA LYS A 29 51.76 3.77 -25.65
C LYS A 29 51.04 2.68 -26.45
N MET A 30 50.79 2.94 -27.72
CA MET A 30 50.11 2.04 -28.66
C MET A 30 51.05 1.66 -29.80
N THR A 31 50.89 0.46 -30.36
CA THR A 31 51.62 0.01 -31.57
C THR A 31 50.77 0.12 -32.83
N HIS A 32 49.45 -0.03 -32.69
CA HIS A 32 48.45 0.11 -33.74
C HIS A 32 47.14 0.63 -33.12
N LEU A 33 46.16 1.01 -33.95
CA LEU A 33 44.81 1.34 -33.47
C LEU A 33 44.04 0.02 -33.30
N ASP A 34 43.72 -0.32 -32.06
CA ASP A 34 42.92 -1.50 -31.73
C ASP A 34 41.44 -1.33 -32.12
N SER A 35 40.67 -2.42 -32.01
CA SER A 35 39.24 -2.44 -32.33
C SER A 35 38.43 -1.42 -31.54
N ASP A 36 38.76 -1.20 -30.27
CA ASP A 36 38.02 -0.32 -29.37
C ASP A 36 38.23 1.15 -29.73
N THR A 37 39.47 1.53 -30.04
CA THR A 37 39.83 2.86 -30.52
C THR A 37 39.17 3.15 -31.85
N VAL A 38 39.22 2.20 -32.78
CA VAL A 38 38.53 2.31 -34.08
C VAL A 38 37.02 2.42 -33.89
N ALA A 39 36.43 1.67 -32.95
CA ALA A 39 35.01 1.76 -32.64
C ALA A 39 34.61 3.13 -32.08
N LEU A 40 35.42 3.72 -31.19
CA LEU A 40 35.18 5.08 -30.66
C LEU A 40 35.26 6.14 -31.78
N MET A 41 36.25 6.04 -32.67
CA MET A 41 36.37 6.93 -33.82
C MET A 41 35.21 6.76 -34.81
N THR A 42 34.80 5.50 -35.04
CA THR A 42 33.65 5.14 -35.87
C THR A 42 32.36 5.72 -35.30
N ARG A 43 32.10 5.52 -34.00
CA ARG A 43 30.96 6.14 -33.30
C ARG A 43 30.96 7.66 -33.50
N ARG A 44 32.13 8.30 -33.36
CA ARG A 44 32.22 9.76 -33.56
C ARG A 44 31.85 10.21 -34.98
N ALA A 45 32.08 9.39 -36.00
CA ALA A 45 31.60 9.68 -37.35
C ALA A 45 30.05 9.61 -37.44
N TYR A 46 29.43 8.64 -36.75
CA TYR A 46 27.97 8.58 -36.60
C TYR A 46 27.42 9.78 -35.83
N ASP A 47 28.10 10.21 -34.76
CA ASP A 47 27.72 11.41 -34.01
C ASP A 47 27.63 12.62 -34.94
N ILE A 48 28.64 12.86 -35.79
CA ILE A 48 28.64 13.97 -36.77
C ILE A 48 27.50 13.81 -37.78
N ALA A 49 27.28 12.60 -38.30
CA ALA A 49 26.17 12.34 -39.23
C ALA A 49 24.79 12.62 -38.61
N GLY A 50 24.66 12.42 -37.29
CA GLY A 50 23.44 12.68 -36.54
C GLY A 50 23.25 14.15 -36.15
N CYS A 51 24.29 14.79 -35.61
CA CYS A 51 24.17 16.12 -35.01
C CYS A 51 24.32 17.28 -36.01
N THR A 52 24.90 17.04 -37.19
CA THR A 52 25.17 18.09 -38.18
C THR A 52 24.14 18.05 -39.32
N LYS A 53 23.32 19.10 -39.43
CA LYS A 53 22.29 19.21 -40.47
C LYS A 53 22.91 19.46 -41.85
N GLY A 54 22.40 18.77 -42.88
CA GLY A 54 22.76 19.01 -44.28
C GLY A 54 24.08 18.39 -44.74
N VAL A 55 24.73 17.56 -43.92
CA VAL A 55 26.02 16.92 -44.25
C VAL A 55 25.85 15.42 -44.45
N ALA A 56 26.41 14.88 -45.54
CA ALA A 56 26.46 13.45 -45.81
C ALA A 56 27.83 12.88 -45.41
N VAL A 57 27.88 12.15 -44.29
CA VAL A 57 29.13 11.57 -43.77
C VAL A 57 29.39 10.21 -44.42
N HIS A 58 30.62 10.02 -44.89
CA HIS A 58 31.11 8.75 -45.42
C HIS A 58 32.25 8.24 -44.53
N LEU A 59 32.21 6.97 -44.17
CA LEU A 59 33.28 6.28 -43.46
C LEU A 59 33.82 5.17 -44.37
N ASN A 60 35.11 5.23 -44.69
CA ASN A 60 35.79 4.28 -45.59
C ASN A 60 35.04 4.07 -46.93
N GLY A 61 34.58 5.17 -47.54
CA GLY A 61 33.85 5.15 -48.82
C GLY A 61 32.37 4.78 -48.72
N THR A 62 31.90 4.34 -47.55
CA THR A 62 30.49 3.96 -47.33
C THR A 62 29.73 5.09 -46.66
N ARG A 63 28.58 5.48 -47.22
CA ARG A 63 27.71 6.51 -46.62
C ARG A 63 27.07 5.96 -45.34
N LEU A 64 27.15 6.72 -44.24
CA LEU A 64 26.50 6.33 -42.99
C LEU A 64 24.97 6.46 -43.12
N PRO A 65 24.18 5.47 -42.64
CA PRO A 65 22.72 5.42 -42.82
C PRO A 65 21.97 6.28 -41.78
N VAL A 66 22.42 7.51 -41.54
CA VAL A 66 21.83 8.45 -40.57
C VAL A 66 21.43 9.72 -41.31
N LYS A 67 20.14 10.08 -41.31
CA LYS A 67 19.63 11.27 -42.04
C LYS A 67 19.39 12.48 -41.14
N GLY A 68 19.70 12.39 -39.84
CA GLY A 68 19.62 13.48 -38.88
C GLY A 68 19.57 13.00 -37.44
N PHE A 69 19.26 13.91 -36.53
CA PHE A 69 19.38 13.65 -35.10
C PHE A 69 18.38 12.60 -34.60
N LYS A 70 17.17 12.55 -35.16
CA LYS A 70 16.18 11.52 -34.81
C LYS A 70 16.67 10.10 -35.10
N ASP A 71 17.15 9.85 -36.32
CA ASP A 71 17.68 8.54 -36.73
C ASP A 71 18.86 8.12 -35.86
N TYR A 72 19.72 9.08 -35.50
CA TYR A 72 20.85 8.87 -34.60
C TYR A 72 20.39 8.40 -33.21
N VAL A 73 19.36 9.03 -32.64
CA VAL A 73 18.80 8.62 -31.34
C VAL A 73 18.20 7.20 -31.42
N GLU A 74 17.54 6.85 -32.53
CA GLU A 74 16.97 5.52 -32.71
C GLU A 74 18.04 4.41 -32.74
N LEU A 75 19.28 4.70 -33.17
CA LEU A 75 20.38 3.73 -33.11
C LEU A 75 20.74 3.34 -31.67
N TYR A 76 20.67 4.27 -30.72
CA TYR A 76 20.91 3.96 -29.30
C TYR A 76 19.86 3.01 -28.75
N VAL A 77 18.59 3.23 -29.09
CA VAL A 77 17.49 2.43 -28.54
C VAL A 77 17.44 1.04 -29.18
N LYS A 78 17.74 0.92 -30.48
CA LYS A 78 17.85 -0.38 -31.17
C LYS A 78 19.08 -1.17 -30.75
N GLY A 79 20.19 -0.49 -30.44
CA GLY A 79 21.45 -1.11 -30.05
C GLY A 79 21.53 -1.51 -28.57
N ASP A 80 20.57 -1.12 -27.75
CA ASP A 80 20.53 -1.48 -26.33
C ASP A 80 20.08 -2.95 -26.15
N GLN A 81 21.06 -3.84 -26.00
CA GLN A 81 20.88 -5.28 -25.78
C GLN A 81 20.22 -5.62 -24.43
N SER A 82 19.96 -4.64 -23.56
CA SER A 82 19.21 -4.85 -22.31
C SER A 82 17.70 -5.02 -22.52
N GLN A 83 17.21 -4.93 -23.76
CA GLN A 83 15.84 -5.34 -24.09
C GLN A 83 15.74 -6.87 -24.06
N THR A 84 15.25 -7.42 -22.95
CA THR A 84 14.66 -8.76 -22.95
C THR A 84 13.39 -8.75 -23.81
N GLU A 85 13.05 -9.85 -24.49
CA GLU A 85 11.84 -9.96 -25.33
C GLU A 85 10.53 -9.62 -24.57
N GLU A 86 10.55 -9.66 -23.24
CA GLU A 86 9.43 -9.30 -22.34
C GLU A 86 9.35 -7.79 -21.98
N GLU A 87 10.36 -6.96 -22.31
CA GLU A 87 10.32 -5.52 -22.01
C GLU A 87 9.51 -4.74 -23.05
N MET A 88 8.58 -3.89 -22.58
CA MET A 88 7.83 -2.95 -23.42
C MET A 88 8.79 -2.16 -24.35
N PRO A 89 8.53 -2.07 -25.67
CA PRO A 89 9.39 -1.37 -26.59
C PRO A 89 9.53 0.10 -26.16
N ARG A 90 10.79 0.54 -25.99
CA ARG A 90 11.08 1.90 -25.54
C ARG A 90 10.67 2.89 -26.60
N LYS A 91 9.68 3.71 -26.27
CA LYS A 91 9.21 4.79 -27.14
C LYS A 91 10.19 5.95 -27.04
N VAL A 92 10.82 6.30 -28.15
CA VAL A 92 11.58 7.54 -28.29
C VAL A 92 10.62 8.67 -28.57
N VAL A 93 10.69 9.73 -27.78
CA VAL A 93 9.95 10.98 -28.02
C VAL A 93 10.96 11.99 -28.52
N TYR A 94 10.77 12.49 -29.73
CA TYR A 94 11.67 13.43 -30.40
C TYR A 94 10.91 14.70 -30.81
N ASP A 95 11.53 15.85 -30.64
CA ASP A 95 11.03 17.13 -31.14
C ASP A 95 12.17 18.03 -31.62
N ALA A 96 11.98 18.63 -32.79
CA ALA A 96 12.84 19.68 -33.31
C ALA A 96 12.21 21.02 -32.90
N VAL A 97 12.47 21.43 -31.65
CA VAL A 97 11.78 22.53 -30.96
C VAL A 97 11.90 23.84 -31.75
N ASN A 98 13.07 24.11 -32.29
CA ASN A 98 13.34 25.24 -33.18
C ASN A 98 14.62 24.97 -34.02
N PRO A 99 15.05 25.89 -34.92
CA PRO A 99 16.22 25.66 -35.75
C PRO A 99 17.51 25.33 -34.99
N ARG A 100 17.63 25.79 -33.74
CA ARG A 100 18.80 25.64 -32.87
C ARG A 100 18.68 24.53 -31.83
N TRP A 101 17.53 23.87 -31.66
CA TRP A 101 17.33 22.86 -30.62
C TRP A 101 16.56 21.66 -31.12
N GLU A 102 17.16 20.48 -30.95
CA GLU A 102 16.51 19.18 -31.13
C GLU A 102 16.68 18.39 -29.84
N VAL A 103 15.58 17.82 -29.35
CA VAL A 103 15.55 17.11 -28.07
C VAL A 103 14.86 15.77 -28.27
N ALA A 104 15.42 14.73 -27.66
CA ALA A 104 14.70 13.48 -27.49
C ALA A 104 14.80 12.93 -26.07
N VAL A 105 13.81 12.16 -25.67
CA VAL A 105 13.75 11.50 -24.37
C VAL A 105 13.19 10.09 -24.50
N THR A 106 13.77 9.17 -23.74
CA THR A 106 13.23 7.84 -23.52
C THR A 106 13.51 7.38 -22.08
N ALA A 107 12.96 6.23 -21.71
CA ALA A 107 13.18 5.64 -20.40
C ALA A 107 14.57 4.98 -20.31
N SER A 108 15.23 5.13 -19.18
CA SER A 108 16.52 4.48 -18.87
C SER A 108 16.34 3.36 -17.85
N ASN A 109 17.14 2.29 -18.00
CA ASN A 109 17.27 1.19 -17.05
C ASN A 109 18.55 1.26 -16.20
N HIS A 110 19.49 2.15 -16.54
CA HIS A 110 20.84 2.18 -15.95
C HIS A 110 21.14 3.52 -15.27
N GLY A 111 20.16 4.10 -14.58
CA GLY A 111 20.29 5.43 -14.00
C GLY A 111 20.11 6.53 -15.04
N PHE A 112 20.43 7.78 -14.67
CA PHE A 112 20.34 8.90 -15.60
C PHE A 112 21.38 8.77 -16.73
N GLN A 113 20.91 8.83 -17.97
CA GLN A 113 21.77 8.78 -19.16
C GLN A 113 21.56 10.02 -20.03
N GLN A 114 22.62 10.46 -20.70
CA GLN A 114 22.54 11.59 -21.62
C GLN A 114 23.49 11.43 -22.81
N ALA A 115 23.07 11.91 -23.97
CA ALA A 115 23.96 12.14 -25.11
C ALA A 115 23.67 13.52 -25.70
N SER A 116 24.63 14.44 -25.61
CA SER A 116 24.40 15.82 -25.99
C SER A 116 25.50 16.41 -26.87
N PHE A 117 25.09 17.34 -27.73
CA PHE A 117 25.92 18.01 -28.71
C PHE A 117 25.67 19.52 -28.68
N VAL A 118 26.74 20.30 -28.54
CA VAL A 118 26.71 21.76 -28.62
C VAL A 118 27.56 22.19 -29.81
N ASN A 119 26.96 22.77 -30.85
CA ASN A 119 27.65 23.13 -32.09
C ASN A 119 28.44 21.93 -32.69
N SER A 120 27.81 20.75 -32.73
CA SER A 120 28.42 19.47 -33.13
C SER A 120 29.57 18.96 -32.24
N ILE A 121 29.85 19.58 -31.09
CA ILE A 121 30.82 19.11 -30.08
C ILE A 121 30.11 18.16 -29.13
N ALA A 122 30.66 16.95 -28.93
CA ALA A 122 30.10 15.96 -28.01
C ALA A 122 30.37 16.35 -26.55
N THR A 123 29.34 16.82 -25.85
CA THR A 123 29.40 17.14 -24.41
C THR A 123 29.09 15.90 -23.59
N THR A 124 30.05 14.98 -23.51
CA THR A 124 29.90 13.65 -22.89
C THR A 124 29.56 13.69 -21.40
N LYS A 125 29.93 14.75 -20.69
CA LYS A 125 29.59 14.99 -19.28
C LYS A 125 28.36 15.88 -19.09
N GLY A 126 27.76 16.35 -20.19
CA GLY A 126 26.56 17.17 -20.20
C GLY A 126 26.87 18.64 -19.89
N GLY A 127 26.10 19.24 -19.00
CA GLY A 127 26.29 20.65 -18.63
C GLY A 127 24.97 21.40 -18.46
N THR A 128 25.06 22.72 -18.55
CA THR A 128 23.92 23.63 -18.33
C THR A 128 22.79 23.46 -19.34
N HIS A 129 23.08 23.11 -20.61
CA HIS A 129 22.07 22.81 -21.63
C HIS A 129 21.27 21.54 -21.31
N VAL A 130 21.94 20.49 -20.84
CA VAL A 130 21.27 19.24 -20.45
C VAL A 130 20.38 19.48 -19.24
N ASN A 131 20.90 20.15 -18.20
CA ASN A 131 20.11 20.47 -17.01
C ASN A 131 18.89 21.34 -17.34
N TYR A 132 19.03 22.32 -18.24
CA TYR A 132 17.92 23.16 -18.70
C TYR A 132 16.74 22.35 -19.29
N ILE A 133 17.03 21.29 -20.05
CA ILE A 133 16.00 20.39 -20.60
C ILE A 133 15.47 19.42 -19.54
N VAL A 134 16.37 18.81 -18.75
CA VAL A 134 16.01 17.82 -17.72
C VAL A 134 15.12 18.43 -16.65
N ASP A 135 15.40 19.66 -16.20
CA ASP A 135 14.62 20.30 -15.14
C ASP A 135 13.18 20.58 -15.57
N GLN A 136 12.97 20.98 -16.83
CA GLN A 136 11.63 21.14 -17.43
C GLN A 136 10.87 19.81 -17.46
N LEU A 137 11.53 18.73 -17.89
CA LEU A 137 10.94 17.38 -17.95
C LEU A 137 10.60 16.84 -16.57
N VAL A 138 11.57 16.86 -15.65
CA VAL A 138 11.44 16.30 -14.30
C VAL A 138 10.30 16.97 -13.54
N SER A 139 10.14 18.29 -13.65
CA SER A 139 9.05 19.01 -12.99
C SER A 139 7.67 18.48 -13.41
N LYS A 140 7.42 18.36 -14.74
CA LYS A 140 6.15 17.89 -15.28
C LYS A 140 5.91 16.39 -15.06
N LEU A 141 6.94 15.57 -15.22
CA LEU A 141 6.86 14.12 -14.99
C LEU A 141 6.64 13.80 -13.51
N LEU A 142 7.27 14.56 -12.59
CA LEU A 142 7.09 14.39 -11.15
C LEU A 142 5.65 14.67 -10.72
N GLU A 143 5.04 15.74 -11.25
CA GLU A 143 3.65 16.09 -10.98
C GLU A 143 2.70 14.95 -11.38
N ALA A 144 2.86 14.41 -12.59
CA ALA A 144 2.07 13.28 -13.06
C ALA A 144 2.31 11.99 -12.26
N ALA A 145 3.58 11.70 -11.92
CA ALA A 145 3.93 10.55 -11.10
C ALA A 145 3.32 10.64 -9.70
N LYS A 146 3.38 11.81 -9.04
CA LYS A 146 2.73 12.05 -7.74
C LYS A 146 1.22 11.88 -7.80
N LYS A 147 0.57 12.37 -8.86
CA LYS A 147 -0.88 12.20 -9.07
C LYS A 147 -1.28 10.72 -9.21
N LYS A 148 -0.43 9.89 -9.84
CA LYS A 148 -0.63 8.44 -9.96
C LYS A 148 -0.21 7.66 -8.69
N ASN A 149 0.74 8.16 -7.89
CA ASN A 149 1.27 7.51 -6.69
C ASN A 149 0.55 7.90 -5.38
N LYS A 150 -0.78 7.99 -5.39
CA LYS A 150 -1.54 8.40 -4.19
C LYS A 150 -1.31 7.41 -3.04
N GLY A 151 -0.80 7.91 -1.91
CA GLY A 151 -0.51 7.09 -0.72
C GLY A 151 0.79 6.28 -0.80
N GLY A 152 1.51 6.31 -1.93
CA GLY A 152 2.80 5.64 -2.06
C GLY A 152 3.96 6.39 -1.39
N MET A 153 5.18 5.91 -1.59
CA MET A 153 6.39 6.61 -1.14
C MET A 153 6.50 8.01 -1.75
N ASP A 154 6.99 8.98 -1.00
CA ASP A 154 7.23 10.33 -1.51
C ASP A 154 8.27 10.33 -2.65
N LEU A 155 7.87 10.91 -3.78
CA LEU A 155 8.70 10.99 -4.99
C LEU A 155 9.43 12.34 -5.03
N LYS A 156 10.73 12.29 -5.31
CA LYS A 156 11.63 13.44 -5.39
C LYS A 156 12.17 13.59 -6.82
N PRO A 157 12.63 14.79 -7.23
CA PRO A 157 13.13 15.04 -8.59
C PRO A 157 14.20 14.06 -9.06
N PHE A 158 15.14 13.68 -8.19
CA PHE A 158 16.20 12.74 -8.55
C PHE A 158 15.70 11.32 -8.84
N HIS A 159 14.56 10.90 -8.27
CA HIS A 159 13.94 9.61 -8.61
C HIS A 159 13.47 9.61 -10.07
N ILE A 160 12.93 10.73 -10.56
CA ILE A 160 12.53 10.85 -11.97
C ILE A 160 13.76 10.93 -12.85
N LYS A 161 14.72 11.80 -12.51
CA LYS A 161 15.97 11.97 -13.26
C LYS A 161 16.71 10.65 -13.45
N GLY A 162 16.77 9.81 -12.43
CA GLY A 162 17.40 8.49 -12.50
C GLY A 162 16.80 7.51 -13.51
N HIS A 163 15.61 7.78 -14.05
CA HIS A 163 14.95 6.93 -15.04
C HIS A 163 14.87 7.58 -16.43
N LEU A 164 15.59 8.69 -16.65
CA LEU A 164 15.61 9.42 -17.91
C LEU A 164 16.86 9.09 -18.73
N TRP A 165 16.65 8.90 -20.03
CA TRP A 165 17.68 8.99 -21.04
C TRP A 165 17.37 10.18 -21.97
N VAL A 166 18.22 11.21 -21.94
CA VAL A 166 17.98 12.48 -22.65
C VAL A 166 19.01 12.70 -23.75
N PHE A 167 18.53 13.11 -24.91
CA PHE A 167 19.34 13.46 -26.07
C PHE A 167 19.14 14.93 -26.41
N VAL A 168 20.22 15.69 -26.60
CA VAL A 168 20.15 17.12 -26.88
C VAL A 168 21.11 17.47 -27.99
N ASN A 169 20.62 18.04 -29.10
CA ASN A 169 21.47 18.67 -30.11
C ASN A 169 21.11 20.15 -30.16
N CYS A 170 22.08 21.02 -29.89
CA CYS A 170 21.81 22.45 -29.88
C CYS A 170 22.92 23.32 -30.47
N LEU A 171 22.50 24.51 -30.92
CA LEU A 171 23.36 25.57 -31.41
C LEU A 171 23.38 26.72 -30.41
N VAL A 172 24.55 26.97 -29.82
CA VAL A 172 24.74 27.93 -28.73
C VAL A 172 25.72 29.01 -29.17
N GLU A 173 25.40 30.27 -28.89
CA GLU A 173 26.29 31.40 -29.16
C GLU A 173 27.43 31.45 -28.15
N ASN A 174 28.67 31.52 -28.65
CA ASN A 174 29.89 31.63 -27.85
C ASN A 174 29.93 30.71 -26.61
N PRO A 175 29.79 29.37 -26.79
CA PRO A 175 29.68 28.44 -25.67
C PRO A 175 30.98 28.41 -24.84
N THR A 176 30.82 28.40 -23.52
CA THR A 176 31.92 28.19 -22.56
C THR A 176 31.88 26.77 -22.02
N PHE A 177 33.07 26.21 -21.78
CA PHE A 177 33.24 24.83 -21.31
C PHE A 177 34.12 24.78 -20.06
N ASP A 178 34.14 23.62 -19.41
CA ASP A 178 35.01 23.31 -18.28
C ASP A 178 36.50 23.31 -18.63
N SER A 179 36.84 22.81 -19.83
CA SER A 179 38.21 22.70 -20.30
C SER A 179 38.28 22.66 -21.83
N GLN A 180 39.50 22.54 -22.37
CA GLN A 180 39.73 22.44 -23.82
C GLN A 180 39.15 21.18 -24.46
N THR A 181 38.92 20.10 -23.70
CA THR A 181 38.26 18.90 -24.22
C THR A 181 36.76 19.11 -24.44
N LYS A 182 36.18 20.16 -23.85
CA LYS A 182 34.80 20.62 -24.04
C LYS A 182 33.74 19.56 -23.72
N GLU A 183 33.99 18.77 -22.68
CA GLU A 183 33.10 17.68 -22.26
C GLU A 183 31.88 18.18 -21.47
N THR A 184 32.01 19.33 -20.79
CA THR A 184 30.93 19.94 -20.00
C THR A 184 30.70 21.39 -20.40
N MET A 185 29.49 21.75 -20.82
CA MET A 185 29.13 23.15 -21.09
C MET A 185 28.78 23.89 -19.79
N THR A 186 29.36 25.06 -19.59
CA THR A 186 29.23 25.88 -18.36
C THR A 186 28.43 27.16 -18.55
N LEU A 187 28.15 27.54 -19.80
CA LEU A 187 27.49 28.81 -20.13
C LEU A 187 26.12 28.90 -19.45
N LYS A 188 25.74 30.07 -18.93
CA LYS A 188 24.43 30.27 -18.29
C LYS A 188 23.31 30.30 -19.34
N VAL A 189 22.15 29.74 -19.01
CA VAL A 189 20.98 29.60 -19.92
C VAL A 189 20.59 30.93 -20.59
N LYS A 190 20.65 32.05 -19.86
CA LYS A 190 20.32 33.38 -20.38
C LYS A 190 21.21 33.83 -21.55
N SER A 191 22.38 33.24 -21.69
CA SER A 191 23.40 33.60 -22.69
C SER A 191 23.47 32.62 -23.86
N PHE A 192 22.54 31.68 -23.98
CA PHE A 192 22.56 30.69 -25.07
C PHE A 192 22.32 31.29 -26.47
N GLY A 193 21.82 32.53 -26.54
CA GLY A 193 21.37 33.16 -27.79
C GLY A 193 20.05 32.57 -28.33
N SER A 194 19.43 31.66 -27.59
CA SER A 194 18.12 31.05 -27.93
C SER A 194 17.51 30.37 -26.70
N THR A 195 16.20 30.10 -26.75
CA THR A 195 15.48 29.35 -25.71
C THR A 195 14.94 28.03 -26.29
N CYS A 196 14.64 27.07 -25.41
CA CYS A 196 14.07 25.78 -25.79
C CYS A 196 12.94 25.40 -24.82
N PRO A 197 11.78 26.10 -24.87
CA PRO A 197 10.60 25.69 -24.13
C PRO A 197 10.05 24.39 -24.73
N LEU A 198 9.85 23.36 -23.89
CA LEU A 198 9.26 22.10 -24.33
C LEU A 198 7.74 22.26 -24.55
N SER A 199 7.27 21.87 -25.74
CA SER A 199 5.85 21.96 -26.10
C SER A 199 4.97 21.04 -25.25
N GLU A 200 3.70 21.41 -25.04
CA GLU A 200 2.75 20.53 -24.34
C GLU A 200 2.60 19.17 -25.03
N LYS A 201 2.67 19.15 -26.37
CA LYS A 201 2.67 17.92 -27.17
C LYS A 201 3.85 17.03 -26.80
N PHE A 202 5.06 17.58 -26.71
CA PHE A 202 6.25 16.83 -26.31
C PHE A 202 6.13 16.29 -24.89
N ILE A 203 5.69 17.11 -23.93
CA ILE A 203 5.48 16.68 -22.54
C ILE A 203 4.44 15.57 -22.45
N LYS A 204 3.32 15.66 -23.19
CA LYS A 204 2.30 14.60 -23.24
C LYS A 204 2.85 13.31 -23.81
N GLN A 205 3.70 13.37 -24.83
CA GLN A 205 4.35 12.19 -25.38
C GLN A 205 5.38 11.60 -24.40
N ALA A 206 6.16 12.43 -23.71
CA ALA A 206 7.11 12.01 -22.67
C ALA A 206 6.41 11.33 -21.48
N LEU A 207 5.20 11.78 -21.11
CA LEU A 207 4.36 11.09 -20.13
C LEU A 207 3.94 9.67 -20.57
N SER A 208 3.96 9.40 -21.89
CA SER A 208 3.60 8.10 -22.48
C SER A 208 4.80 7.23 -22.86
N CYS A 209 6.04 7.67 -22.59
CA CYS A 209 7.24 6.93 -23.00
C CYS A 209 7.72 5.88 -21.99
N GLY A 210 6.92 5.61 -20.94
CA GLY A 210 7.18 4.56 -19.95
C GLY A 210 8.01 5.00 -18.75
N VAL A 211 8.50 6.24 -18.71
CA VAL A 211 9.29 6.76 -17.56
C VAL A 211 8.44 6.75 -16.28
N VAL A 212 7.20 7.24 -16.35
CA VAL A 212 6.31 7.34 -15.18
C VAL A 212 5.99 5.95 -14.64
N GLU A 213 5.65 5.00 -15.52
CA GLU A 213 5.32 3.63 -15.17
C GLU A 213 6.51 2.92 -14.51
N ARG A 214 7.72 3.08 -15.04
CA ARG A 214 8.95 2.52 -14.44
C ARG A 214 9.25 3.14 -13.08
N VAL A 215 9.13 4.47 -12.93
CA VAL A 215 9.28 5.14 -11.62
C VAL A 215 8.26 4.61 -10.60
N LEU A 216 7.00 4.43 -10.99
CA LEU A 216 5.95 3.91 -10.09
C LEU A 216 6.23 2.46 -9.69
N SER A 217 6.68 1.62 -10.63
CA SER A 217 7.09 0.25 -10.35
C SER A 217 8.26 0.21 -9.36
N TRP A 218 9.32 0.98 -9.65
CA TRP A 218 10.46 1.13 -8.75
C TRP A 218 10.06 1.63 -7.36
N ALA A 219 9.19 2.63 -7.28
CA ALA A 219 8.73 3.19 -6.01
C ALA A 219 7.93 2.16 -5.19
N ARG A 220 7.13 1.32 -5.83
CA ARG A 220 6.40 0.22 -5.17
C ARG A 220 7.36 -0.81 -4.59
N VAL A 221 8.29 -1.31 -5.40
CA VAL A 221 9.32 -2.27 -4.95
C VAL A 221 10.11 -1.69 -3.79
N LYS A 222 10.59 -0.44 -3.93
CA LYS A 222 11.38 0.20 -2.88
C LYS A 222 10.59 0.42 -1.58
N SER A 223 9.29 0.69 -1.69
CA SER A 223 8.40 0.81 -0.52
C SER A 223 8.23 -0.53 0.18
N GLN A 224 8.06 -1.61 -0.58
CA GLN A 224 7.96 -2.97 -0.02
C GLN A 224 9.26 -3.38 0.65
N ASP A 225 10.42 -3.10 0.04
CA ASP A 225 11.73 -3.39 0.64
C ASP A 225 11.91 -2.66 1.97
N LYS A 226 11.59 -1.36 2.03
CA LYS A 226 11.67 -0.57 3.27
C LYS A 226 10.74 -1.11 4.35
N LEU A 227 9.53 -1.50 3.95
CA LEU A 227 8.55 -2.09 4.87
C LEU A 227 9.07 -3.42 5.41
N ALA A 228 9.56 -4.30 4.53
CA ALA A 228 10.13 -5.60 4.90
C ALA A 228 11.36 -5.46 5.81
N GLN A 229 12.21 -4.45 5.60
CA GLN A 229 13.35 -4.17 6.46
C GLN A 229 12.95 -3.66 7.84
N LYS A 230 11.97 -2.74 7.93
CA LYS A 230 11.54 -2.15 9.22
C LYS A 230 10.64 -3.09 10.02
N GLN A 231 9.71 -3.75 9.34
CA GLN A 231 8.71 -4.65 9.90
C GLN A 231 9.07 -6.10 9.57
N LYS A 232 10.28 -6.51 9.96
CA LYS A 232 10.74 -7.88 9.78
C LYS A 232 10.23 -8.75 10.93
N GLY A 233 9.20 -9.55 10.67
CA GLY A 233 8.95 -10.74 11.45
C GLY A 233 9.95 -11.83 11.05
N SER A 234 10.46 -12.55 12.04
CA SER A 234 11.26 -13.75 11.80
C SER A 234 10.95 -14.79 12.86
N LYS A 235 11.08 -16.06 12.50
CA LYS A 235 10.92 -17.17 13.43
C LYS A 235 12.04 -17.12 14.46
N GLN A 236 11.72 -16.59 15.63
CA GLN A 236 12.61 -16.54 16.79
C GLN A 236 11.83 -17.09 17.99
N ASN A 237 12.51 -17.86 18.85
CA ASN A 237 11.85 -18.47 20.01
C ASN A 237 11.41 -17.44 21.06
N LYS A 238 12.12 -16.31 21.17
CA LYS A 238 11.79 -15.27 22.16
C LYS A 238 11.78 -13.90 21.50
N LEU A 239 10.71 -13.15 21.70
CA LEU A 239 10.60 -11.75 21.31
C LEU A 239 10.91 -10.86 22.52
N ARG A 240 11.61 -9.74 22.26
CA ARG A 240 11.89 -8.70 23.27
C ARG A 240 11.33 -7.36 22.78
N GLY A 241 10.93 -6.50 23.70
CA GLY A 241 10.51 -5.12 23.38
C GLY A 241 9.13 -4.99 22.75
N ILE A 242 8.25 -5.99 22.90
CA ILE A 242 6.82 -5.88 22.55
C ILE A 242 6.03 -5.81 23.87
N PRO A 243 5.61 -4.61 24.31
CA PRO A 243 4.84 -4.46 25.53
C PRO A 243 3.52 -5.23 25.46
N LYS A 244 3.07 -5.77 26.59
CA LYS A 244 1.79 -6.48 26.75
C LYS A 244 1.63 -7.78 25.95
N LEU A 245 2.67 -8.30 25.32
CA LEU A 245 2.64 -9.66 24.76
C LEU A 245 2.83 -10.69 25.89
N ASP A 246 1.86 -11.58 26.05
CA ASP A 246 2.02 -12.84 26.77
C ASP A 246 2.31 -13.92 25.74
N ASP A 247 3.58 -14.20 25.50
CA ASP A 247 4.03 -15.09 24.43
C ASP A 247 3.87 -16.57 24.83
N ALA A 248 3.45 -17.43 23.89
CA ALA A 248 3.39 -18.87 24.16
C ALA A 248 4.80 -19.45 24.31
N ASN A 249 5.00 -20.43 25.19
CA ASN A 249 6.33 -20.99 25.45
C ASN A 249 6.95 -21.63 24.20
N ASP A 250 6.13 -22.26 23.35
CA ASP A 250 6.58 -22.93 22.12
C ASP A 250 6.55 -22.02 20.87
N ALA A 251 6.12 -20.76 21.01
CA ALA A 251 5.98 -19.85 19.89
C ALA A 251 7.33 -19.57 19.21
N GLY A 252 7.38 -19.77 17.88
CA GLY A 252 8.62 -19.69 17.11
C GLY A 252 9.55 -20.91 17.22
N GLY A 253 9.22 -21.92 18.04
CA GLY A 253 9.97 -23.16 18.17
C GLY A 253 9.59 -24.23 17.13
N ARG A 254 9.84 -25.50 17.48
CA ARG A 254 9.47 -26.66 16.64
C ARG A 254 7.95 -26.86 16.57
N ASN A 255 7.26 -26.61 17.68
CA ASN A 255 5.80 -26.76 17.81
C ASN A 255 5.04 -25.46 17.46
N SER A 256 5.69 -24.51 16.77
CA SER A 256 5.09 -23.22 16.43
C SER A 256 3.79 -23.34 15.62
N HIS A 257 3.64 -24.42 14.87
CA HIS A 257 2.45 -24.72 14.05
C HIS A 257 1.23 -25.15 14.88
N GLU A 258 1.44 -25.62 16.11
CA GLU A 258 0.38 -25.94 17.08
C GLU A 258 -0.02 -24.70 17.89
N CYS A 259 0.86 -23.69 17.94
CA CYS A 259 0.64 -22.47 18.70
C CYS A 259 -0.44 -21.58 18.07
N THR A 260 -1.29 -21.00 18.91
CA THR A 260 -2.36 -20.06 18.56
C THR A 260 -2.11 -18.71 19.24
N LEU A 261 -2.06 -17.63 18.46
CA LEU A 261 -2.02 -16.28 19.00
C LEU A 261 -3.46 -15.76 19.17
N ILE A 262 -3.82 -15.31 20.37
CA ILE A 262 -5.09 -14.67 20.66
C ILE A 262 -4.92 -13.15 20.57
N LEU A 263 -5.59 -12.51 19.60
CA LEU A 263 -5.70 -11.06 19.52
C LEU A 263 -6.96 -10.60 20.24
N THR A 264 -6.80 -9.75 21.26
CA THR A 264 -7.93 -9.31 22.09
C THR A 264 -8.29 -7.85 21.84
N GLU A 265 -9.59 -7.53 21.96
CA GLU A 265 -10.06 -6.14 21.97
C GLU A 265 -9.75 -5.45 23.31
N GLY A 266 -8.62 -4.75 23.35
CA GLY A 266 -8.19 -4.02 24.54
C GLY A 266 -7.69 -4.91 25.70
N ASP A 267 -7.33 -4.24 26.80
CA ASP A 267 -6.77 -4.90 27.99
C ASP A 267 -7.83 -5.66 28.82
N SER A 268 -9.10 -5.29 28.70
CA SER A 268 -10.22 -5.97 29.37
C SER A 268 -10.37 -7.40 28.85
N ALA A 269 -10.46 -7.57 27.53
CA ALA A 269 -10.53 -8.89 26.90
C ALA A 269 -9.24 -9.69 27.10
N LYS A 270 -8.08 -9.04 27.15
CA LYS A 270 -6.81 -9.69 27.51
C LYS A 270 -6.86 -10.36 28.87
N THR A 271 -7.39 -9.69 29.88
CA THR A 271 -7.46 -10.23 31.25
C THR A 271 -8.29 -11.51 31.29
N LEU A 272 -9.37 -11.57 30.50
CA LEU A 272 -10.18 -12.76 30.31
C LEU A 272 -9.38 -13.88 29.64
N ALA A 273 -8.70 -13.59 28.53
CA ALA A 273 -7.87 -14.56 27.81
C ALA A 273 -6.75 -15.14 28.69
N VAL A 274 -6.02 -14.30 29.43
CA VAL A 274 -4.96 -14.72 30.36
C VAL A 274 -5.49 -15.60 31.47
N SER A 275 -6.71 -15.33 31.97
CA SER A 275 -7.38 -16.21 32.95
C SER A 275 -7.70 -17.59 32.35
N GLY A 276 -8.12 -17.62 31.07
CA GLY A 276 -8.35 -18.83 30.31
C GLY A 276 -7.09 -19.67 30.05
N LEU A 277 -5.92 -19.03 29.88
CA LEU A 277 -4.63 -19.74 29.75
C LEU A 277 -4.30 -20.61 30.97
N GLY A 278 -4.88 -20.32 32.14
CA GLY A 278 -4.75 -21.18 33.31
C GLY A 278 -5.37 -22.58 33.14
N VAL A 279 -6.20 -22.78 32.11
CA VAL A 279 -6.83 -24.05 31.77
C VAL A 279 -6.12 -24.72 30.59
N VAL A 280 -5.96 -23.99 29.49
CA VAL A 280 -5.41 -24.54 28.22
C VAL A 280 -3.88 -24.58 28.19
N GLY A 281 -3.22 -24.01 29.21
CA GLY A 281 -1.77 -23.92 29.31
C GLY A 281 -1.18 -22.73 28.53
N ARG A 282 0.10 -22.47 28.79
CA ARG A 282 0.88 -21.38 28.15
C ARG A 282 1.80 -21.87 27.03
N ASP A 283 1.85 -23.17 26.77
CA ASP A 283 2.79 -23.73 25.80
C ASP A 283 2.38 -23.37 24.38
N HIS A 284 1.10 -23.54 24.06
CA HIS A 284 0.55 -23.34 22.72
C HIS A 284 -0.32 -22.09 22.56
N TYR A 285 -0.49 -21.27 23.60
CA TYR A 285 -1.37 -20.09 23.53
C TYR A 285 -0.66 -18.82 23.99
N GLY A 286 -0.63 -17.83 23.10
CA GLY A 286 -0.15 -16.48 23.38
C GLY A 286 -1.28 -15.47 23.30
N VAL A 287 -1.15 -14.32 23.96
CA VAL A 287 -2.17 -13.27 23.98
C VAL A 287 -1.54 -11.90 23.71
N PHE A 288 -2.17 -11.12 22.83
CA PHE A 288 -1.75 -9.75 22.54
C PHE A 288 -2.97 -8.81 22.39
N PRO A 289 -3.06 -7.72 23.19
CA PRO A 289 -4.19 -6.80 23.16
C PRO A 289 -4.01 -5.73 22.08
N LEU A 290 -5.05 -5.54 21.27
CA LEU A 290 -5.14 -4.41 20.35
C LEU A 290 -5.46 -3.12 21.12
N ARG A 291 -4.76 -2.03 20.81
CA ARG A 291 -5.03 -0.71 21.42
C ARG A 291 -6.37 -0.08 20.98
N GLY A 292 -6.99 -0.60 19.91
CA GLY A 292 -8.24 -0.11 19.36
C GLY A 292 -8.47 -0.64 17.94
N LYS A 293 -9.25 0.08 17.13
CA LYS A 293 -9.52 -0.29 15.74
C LYS A 293 -8.22 -0.36 14.93
N LEU A 294 -7.98 -1.50 14.28
CA LEU A 294 -6.80 -1.70 13.45
C LEU A 294 -6.85 -0.77 12.21
N LEU A 295 -5.69 -0.28 11.78
CA LEU A 295 -5.61 0.57 10.59
C LEU A 295 -6.03 -0.22 9.34
N ASN A 296 -6.97 0.32 8.54
CA ASN A 296 -7.30 -0.26 7.24
C ASN A 296 -6.11 -0.11 6.28
N VAL A 297 -5.35 -1.19 6.13
CA VAL A 297 -4.07 -1.20 5.40
C VAL A 297 -4.20 -0.97 3.89
N ARG A 298 -5.37 -1.27 3.29
CA ARG A 298 -5.61 -1.06 1.85
C ARG A 298 -5.60 0.42 1.46
N GLU A 299 -5.96 1.25 2.43
CA GLU A 299 -6.18 2.68 2.25
C GLU A 299 -5.14 3.54 2.98
N ALA A 300 -4.21 2.88 3.68
CA ALA A 300 -3.15 3.52 4.43
C ALA A 300 -2.02 3.92 3.50
N SER A 301 -1.49 5.13 3.70
CA SER A 301 -0.26 5.53 3.04
C SER A 301 0.93 4.71 3.53
N HIS A 302 1.97 4.62 2.72
CA HIS A 302 3.23 3.96 3.09
C HIS A 302 3.78 4.46 4.44
N ASN A 303 3.72 5.76 4.68
CA ASN A 303 4.17 6.36 5.93
C ASN A 303 3.30 5.96 7.13
N GLN A 304 1.97 5.91 6.95
CA GLN A 304 1.05 5.46 8.01
C GLN A 304 1.32 4.00 8.38
N LEU A 305 1.53 3.12 7.39
CA LEU A 305 1.88 1.72 7.63
C LEU A 305 3.23 1.59 8.35
N MET A 306 4.26 2.28 7.87
CA MET A 306 5.60 2.25 8.47
C MET A 306 5.64 2.72 9.92
N ASN A 307 4.76 3.64 10.30
CA ASN A 307 4.75 4.23 11.65
C ASN A 307 3.69 3.61 12.56
N ASN A 308 2.93 2.62 12.08
CA ASN A 308 1.95 1.93 12.89
C ASN A 308 2.64 0.85 13.74
N GLU A 309 2.80 1.12 15.04
CA GLU A 309 3.39 0.18 16.01
C GLU A 309 2.57 -1.09 16.16
N GLU A 310 1.23 -1.00 16.11
CA GLU A 310 0.31 -2.14 16.28
C GLU A 310 0.55 -3.19 15.20
N ILE A 311 0.53 -2.76 13.93
CA ILE A 311 0.83 -3.63 12.78
C ILE A 311 2.25 -4.18 12.89
N THR A 312 3.22 -3.34 13.25
CA THR A 312 4.61 -3.76 13.42
C THR A 312 4.73 -4.88 14.46
N ASN A 313 4.02 -4.77 15.57
CA ASN A 313 4.01 -5.76 16.63
C ASN A 313 3.35 -7.05 16.16
N ILE A 314 2.18 -7.00 15.53
CA ILE A 314 1.49 -8.18 15.00
C ILE A 314 2.39 -8.94 14.00
N VAL A 315 3.04 -8.21 13.08
CA VAL A 315 3.98 -8.79 12.11
C VAL A 315 5.15 -9.50 12.80
N LYS A 316 5.72 -8.87 13.84
CA LYS A 316 6.79 -9.48 14.64
C LYS A 316 6.33 -10.70 15.43
N ILE A 317 5.18 -10.62 16.09
CA ILE A 317 4.63 -11.69 16.94
C ILE A 317 4.36 -12.94 16.12
N LEU A 318 3.71 -12.78 14.95
CA LEU A 318 3.39 -13.88 14.05
C LEU A 318 4.58 -14.36 13.22
N GLY A 319 5.68 -13.59 13.15
CA GLY A 319 6.83 -13.91 12.32
C GLY A 319 6.58 -13.69 10.82
N LEU A 320 5.70 -12.74 10.47
CA LEU A 320 5.30 -12.45 9.10
C LEU A 320 6.38 -11.70 8.32
N HIS A 321 6.34 -11.85 7.00
CA HIS A 321 7.32 -11.28 6.10
C HIS A 321 6.65 -10.89 4.78
N TYR A 322 6.82 -9.64 4.35
CA TYR A 322 6.12 -9.07 3.20
C TYR A 322 6.52 -9.66 1.83
N THR A 323 7.66 -10.37 1.76
CA THR A 323 8.09 -11.04 0.52
C THR A 323 7.59 -12.47 0.37
N LYS A 324 6.97 -13.04 1.41
CA LYS A 324 6.43 -14.41 1.41
C LYS A 324 4.95 -14.40 1.08
N LYS A 325 4.45 -15.45 0.43
CA LYS A 325 3.02 -15.55 0.03
C LYS A 325 2.21 -16.44 0.97
N TYR A 326 2.87 -17.30 1.75
CA TYR A 326 2.30 -18.30 2.66
C TYR A 326 1.34 -19.25 1.97
N THR A 327 1.71 -19.74 0.79
CA THR A 327 0.92 -20.69 -0.01
C THR A 327 1.39 -22.14 0.13
N ASP A 328 2.59 -22.37 0.68
CA ASP A 328 3.19 -23.70 0.81
C ASP A 328 3.59 -24.02 2.26
N GLY A 329 3.80 -25.32 2.53
CA GLY A 329 4.16 -25.83 3.85
C GLY A 329 5.44 -25.20 4.44
N PRO A 330 6.55 -25.06 3.69
CA PRO A 330 7.78 -24.44 4.17
C PRO A 330 7.59 -22.98 4.64
N GLU A 331 6.86 -22.16 3.88
CA GLU A 331 6.59 -20.77 4.28
C GLU A 331 5.70 -20.71 5.52
N LEU A 332 4.67 -21.55 5.62
CA LEU A 332 3.81 -21.64 6.81
C LEU A 332 4.60 -22.05 8.07
N ARG A 333 5.55 -22.98 7.94
CA ARG A 333 6.44 -23.39 9.06
C ARG A 333 7.38 -22.28 9.54
N SER A 334 7.54 -21.21 8.76
CA SER A 334 8.34 -20.04 9.13
C SER A 334 7.60 -19.05 10.03
N LEU A 335 6.31 -19.25 10.27
CA LEU A 335 5.54 -18.48 11.24
C LEU A 335 5.88 -18.87 12.68
N ARG A 336 5.68 -17.93 13.61
CA ARG A 336 5.79 -18.19 15.06
C ARG A 336 4.54 -18.84 15.65
N TYR A 337 3.40 -18.63 15.02
CA TYR A 337 2.11 -19.20 15.40
C TYR A 337 1.47 -19.81 14.16
N GLY A 338 0.88 -20.99 14.30
CA GLY A 338 0.17 -21.69 13.23
C GLY A 338 -1.27 -21.21 13.07
N LYS A 339 -1.83 -20.55 14.10
CA LYS A 339 -3.21 -20.03 14.11
C LYS A 339 -3.29 -18.65 14.74
N LEU A 340 -4.28 -17.88 14.32
CA LEU A 340 -4.68 -16.60 14.86
C LEU A 340 -6.13 -16.67 15.32
N LEU A 341 -6.35 -16.50 16.62
CA LEU A 341 -7.68 -16.46 17.23
C LEU A 341 -8.05 -15.02 17.54
N ILE A 342 -9.14 -14.53 16.96
CA ILE A 342 -9.66 -13.18 17.19
C ILE A 342 -10.68 -13.24 18.33
N MET A 343 -10.44 -12.49 19.39
CA MET A 343 -11.27 -12.45 20.59
C MET A 343 -11.72 -11.01 20.86
N THR A 344 -12.85 -10.64 20.29
CA THR A 344 -13.47 -9.30 20.41
C THR A 344 -14.75 -9.39 21.22
N ASP A 345 -15.28 -8.25 21.65
CA ASP A 345 -16.62 -8.22 22.23
C ASP A 345 -17.65 -8.69 21.19
N GLN A 346 -18.71 -9.38 21.64
CA GLN A 346 -19.78 -9.87 20.77
C GLN A 346 -20.78 -8.72 20.47
N ASP A 347 -20.24 -7.60 20.04
CA ASP A 347 -20.96 -6.42 19.59
C ASP A 347 -20.53 -6.04 18.16
N GLN A 348 -21.15 -5.01 17.60
CA GLN A 348 -20.88 -4.63 16.23
C GLN A 348 -19.48 -4.00 16.04
N ASP A 349 -18.95 -3.28 17.04
CA ASP A 349 -17.62 -2.68 16.94
C ASP A 349 -16.52 -3.77 16.97
N GLY A 350 -16.74 -4.84 17.73
CA GLY A 350 -15.96 -6.08 17.69
C GLY A 350 -16.00 -6.74 16.32
N SER A 351 -17.18 -6.87 15.68
CA SER A 351 -17.29 -7.35 14.29
C SER A 351 -16.47 -6.52 13.31
N HIS A 352 -16.41 -5.20 13.48
CA HIS A 352 -15.56 -4.35 12.65
C HIS A 352 -14.07 -4.61 12.87
N ILE A 353 -13.63 -4.82 14.11
CA ILE A 353 -12.24 -5.17 14.42
C ILE A 353 -11.87 -6.51 13.78
N LYS A 354 -12.72 -7.53 13.88
CA LYS A 354 -12.53 -8.82 13.18
C LYS A 354 -12.32 -8.60 11.68
N GLY A 355 -13.19 -7.80 11.07
CA GLY A 355 -13.11 -7.47 9.66
C GLY A 355 -11.81 -6.74 9.27
N LEU A 356 -11.32 -5.81 10.10
CA LEU A 356 -10.06 -5.11 9.87
C LEU A 356 -8.84 -6.04 9.95
N ILE A 357 -8.84 -7.01 10.87
CA ILE A 357 -7.78 -8.03 10.97
C ILE A 357 -7.79 -8.94 9.74
N ILE A 358 -8.97 -9.43 9.35
CA ILE A 358 -9.14 -10.25 8.13
C ILE A 358 -8.66 -9.47 6.90
N ASN A 359 -9.04 -8.21 6.77
CA ASN A 359 -8.60 -7.32 5.70
C ASN A 359 -7.08 -7.10 5.69
N PHE A 360 -6.48 -6.94 6.87
CA PHE A 360 -5.03 -6.81 7.03
C PHE A 360 -4.27 -8.02 6.48
N LEU A 361 -4.71 -9.22 6.84
CA LEU A 361 -4.11 -10.46 6.34
C LEU A 361 -4.43 -10.68 4.85
N HIS A 362 -5.67 -10.43 4.42
CA HIS A 362 -6.08 -10.58 3.02
C HIS A 362 -5.27 -9.67 2.09
N HIS A 363 -5.00 -8.43 2.50
CA HIS A 363 -4.27 -7.49 1.65
C HIS A 363 -2.79 -7.84 1.49
N ASN A 364 -2.14 -8.28 2.56
CA ASN A 364 -0.69 -8.50 2.58
C ASN A 364 -0.29 -9.95 2.31
N TRP A 365 -1.08 -10.92 2.79
CA TRP A 365 -0.81 -12.36 2.73
C TRP A 365 -2.09 -13.17 2.46
N PRO A 366 -2.69 -13.04 1.27
CA PRO A 366 -3.93 -13.76 0.93
C PRO A 366 -3.78 -15.29 1.01
N GLY A 367 -2.56 -15.83 0.90
CA GLY A 367 -2.29 -17.25 1.09
C GLY A 367 -2.70 -17.77 2.48
N LEU A 368 -2.61 -16.94 3.52
CA LEU A 368 -3.01 -17.32 4.88
C LEU A 368 -4.53 -17.53 5.02
N LEU A 369 -5.34 -16.76 4.30
CA LEU A 369 -6.81 -16.91 4.33
C LEU A 369 -7.25 -18.21 3.66
N ARG A 370 -6.48 -18.67 2.67
CA ARG A 370 -6.73 -19.95 1.99
C ARG A 370 -6.40 -21.15 2.89
N GLN A 371 -5.73 -20.93 4.01
CA GLN A 371 -5.50 -21.90 5.06
C GLN A 371 -6.51 -21.65 6.20
N SER A 372 -6.74 -22.66 7.05
CA SER A 372 -7.52 -22.48 8.30
C SER A 372 -6.71 -21.76 9.39
N PHE A 373 -6.08 -20.64 9.04
CA PHE A 373 -5.19 -19.86 9.89
C PHE A 373 -5.97 -18.96 10.86
N ILE A 374 -7.07 -18.37 10.41
CA ILE A 374 -7.87 -17.41 11.20
C ILE A 374 -9.03 -18.15 11.87
N GLN A 375 -9.22 -17.87 13.14
CA GLN A 375 -10.32 -18.37 13.96
C GLN A 375 -10.90 -17.20 14.75
N GLN A 376 -12.15 -17.34 15.19
CA GLN A 376 -12.75 -16.40 16.14
C GLN A 376 -13.17 -17.12 17.42
N PHE A 377 -13.11 -16.38 18.51
CA PHE A 377 -13.63 -16.78 19.81
C PHE A 377 -14.97 -16.09 20.02
N ILE A 378 -16.04 -16.86 20.18
CA ILE A 378 -17.38 -16.35 20.49
C ILE A 378 -17.69 -16.56 21.97
N THR A 379 -18.49 -15.66 22.54
CA THR A 379 -19.01 -15.80 23.92
C THR A 379 -20.53 -15.75 23.95
N PRO A 380 -21.16 -16.39 24.96
CA PRO A 380 -22.60 -16.26 25.16
C PRO A 380 -23.04 -14.80 25.30
N ILE A 381 -24.18 -14.44 24.71
CA ILE A 381 -24.81 -13.12 24.83
C ILE A 381 -25.71 -13.09 26.08
N VAL A 382 -26.34 -14.22 26.40
CA VAL A 382 -27.24 -14.37 27.56
C VAL A 382 -26.90 -15.65 28.31
N LYS A 383 -26.82 -15.59 29.64
CA LYS A 383 -26.78 -16.78 30.52
C LYS A 383 -27.92 -16.71 31.51
N VAL A 384 -28.69 -17.78 31.56
CA VAL A 384 -29.77 -17.96 32.53
C VAL A 384 -29.35 -18.95 33.58
N SER A 385 -29.69 -18.69 34.84
CA SER A 385 -29.38 -19.61 35.95
C SER A 385 -30.56 -19.81 36.89
N LYS A 386 -30.70 -21.06 37.36
CA LYS A 386 -31.67 -21.48 38.37
C LYS A 386 -31.05 -22.57 39.25
N GLY A 387 -30.68 -22.22 40.48
CA GLY A 387 -29.94 -23.11 41.37
C GLY A 387 -28.58 -23.49 40.77
N SER A 388 -28.34 -24.79 40.59
CA SER A 388 -27.13 -25.35 39.97
C SER A 388 -27.17 -25.38 38.44
N ARG A 389 -28.34 -25.17 37.81
CA ARG A 389 -28.48 -25.20 36.36
C ARG A 389 -28.14 -23.85 35.77
N ALA A 390 -27.29 -23.84 34.75
CA ALA A 390 -26.99 -22.66 33.95
C ALA A 390 -27.05 -23.01 32.46
N ILE A 391 -27.72 -22.18 31.67
CA ILE A 391 -27.84 -22.33 30.22
C ILE A 391 -27.30 -21.06 29.58
N SER A 392 -26.44 -21.23 28.56
CA SER A 392 -25.78 -20.14 27.84
C SER A 392 -26.29 -20.10 26.41
N PHE A 393 -26.74 -18.93 25.98
CA PHE A 393 -27.27 -18.66 24.65
C PHE A 393 -26.32 -17.74 23.87
N PHE A 394 -26.08 -18.08 22.61
CA PHE A 394 -25.16 -17.35 21.73
C PHE A 394 -25.88 -16.42 20.76
N SER A 395 -27.21 -16.51 20.69
CA SER A 395 -28.05 -15.57 19.95
C SER A 395 -29.27 -15.15 20.79
N LEU A 396 -29.77 -13.94 20.53
CA LEU A 396 -31.00 -13.47 21.18
C LEU A 396 -32.24 -14.29 20.77
N PRO A 397 -32.41 -14.72 19.50
CA PRO A 397 -33.54 -15.55 19.14
C PRO A 397 -33.56 -16.90 19.85
N GLU A 398 -32.41 -17.56 20.02
CA GLU A 398 -32.31 -18.82 20.79
C GLU A 398 -32.78 -18.62 22.25
N PHE A 399 -32.40 -17.49 22.85
CA PHE A 399 -32.86 -17.12 24.19
C PHE A 399 -34.37 -16.83 24.24
N GLU A 400 -34.92 -16.07 23.30
CA GLU A 400 -36.35 -15.75 23.27
C GLU A 400 -37.21 -17.00 22.98
N GLN A 401 -36.76 -17.88 22.08
CA GLN A 401 -37.41 -19.16 21.81
C GLN A 401 -37.41 -20.05 23.06
N TRP A 402 -36.28 -20.14 23.78
CA TRP A 402 -36.21 -20.87 25.05
C TRP A 402 -37.14 -20.27 26.10
N LYS A 403 -37.18 -18.93 26.20
CA LYS A 403 -38.03 -18.21 27.15
C LYS A 403 -39.52 -18.40 26.88
N CYS A 404 -39.92 -18.47 25.62
CA CYS A 404 -41.31 -18.73 25.21
C CYS A 404 -41.72 -20.20 25.39
N SER A 405 -40.79 -21.14 25.18
CA SER A 405 -41.05 -22.59 25.28
C SER A 405 -40.88 -23.18 26.68
N THR A 406 -40.20 -22.47 27.60
CA THR A 406 -39.94 -22.97 28.95
C THR A 406 -40.96 -22.47 29.96
N GLU A 407 -41.77 -23.39 30.51
CA GLU A 407 -42.65 -23.07 31.63
C GLU A 407 -41.86 -22.58 32.86
N GLY A 408 -42.27 -21.43 33.42
CA GLY A 408 -41.59 -20.82 34.56
C GLY A 408 -40.26 -20.11 34.21
N ALA A 409 -40.02 -19.74 32.94
CA ALA A 409 -38.84 -18.98 32.52
C ALA A 409 -38.58 -17.72 33.37
N HIS A 410 -39.64 -17.05 33.85
CA HIS A 410 -39.55 -15.87 34.74
C HIS A 410 -38.86 -16.15 36.10
N THR A 411 -38.77 -17.41 36.53
CA THR A 411 -38.08 -17.80 37.77
C THR A 411 -36.56 -17.94 37.61
N TRP A 412 -36.04 -17.86 36.38
CA TRP A 412 -34.62 -17.94 36.09
C TRP A 412 -33.97 -16.55 36.20
N LYS A 413 -32.76 -16.50 36.75
CA LYS A 413 -31.97 -15.28 36.76
C LYS A 413 -31.31 -15.09 35.40
N VAL A 414 -31.66 -14.02 34.70
CA VAL A 414 -31.09 -13.68 33.39
C VAL A 414 -29.92 -12.72 33.57
N LYS A 415 -28.76 -13.07 33.01
CA LYS A 415 -27.57 -12.21 32.92
C LYS A 415 -27.26 -11.93 31.45
N TYR A 416 -27.24 -10.66 31.09
CA TYR A 416 -26.82 -10.18 29.76
C TYR A 416 -25.33 -9.83 29.79
N TYR A 417 -24.57 -10.30 28.79
CA TYR A 417 -23.17 -9.94 28.63
C TYR A 417 -23.05 -8.77 27.66
N LYS A 418 -22.52 -7.65 28.15
CA LYS A 418 -22.32 -6.44 27.33
C LYS A 418 -20.98 -6.43 26.59
N GLY A 419 -20.01 -7.18 27.09
CA GLY A 419 -18.64 -7.28 26.55
C GLY A 419 -17.81 -8.25 27.38
N LEU A 420 -16.65 -8.66 26.86
CA LEU A 420 -15.78 -9.68 27.46
C LEU A 420 -15.30 -9.28 28.87
N GLY A 421 -15.13 -7.98 29.12
CA GLY A 421 -14.75 -7.45 30.44
C GLY A 421 -15.80 -7.64 31.54
N THR A 422 -17.04 -8.02 31.20
CA THR A 422 -18.11 -8.32 32.18
C THR A 422 -18.15 -9.79 32.62
N SER A 423 -17.34 -10.64 31.98
CA SER A 423 -17.18 -12.03 32.37
C SER A 423 -16.18 -12.16 33.51
N THR A 424 -16.50 -13.02 34.46
CA THR A 424 -15.63 -13.34 35.60
C THR A 424 -14.51 -14.30 35.18
N GLY A 425 -13.41 -14.33 35.94
CA GLY A 425 -12.33 -15.30 35.71
C GLY A 425 -12.78 -16.76 35.77
N LYS A 426 -13.87 -17.07 36.51
CA LYS A 426 -14.46 -18.41 36.53
C LYS A 426 -15.14 -18.75 35.21
N GLU A 427 -15.95 -17.82 34.68
CA GLU A 427 -16.57 -17.97 33.35
C GLU A 427 -15.51 -18.10 32.26
N ALA A 428 -14.39 -17.35 32.36
CA ALA A 428 -13.26 -17.51 31.44
C ALA A 428 -12.74 -18.95 31.41
N LYS A 429 -12.53 -19.56 32.57
CA LYS A 429 -12.07 -20.96 32.67
C LYS A 429 -13.11 -21.94 32.10
N GLU A 430 -14.39 -21.68 32.32
CA GLU A 430 -15.49 -22.47 31.72
C GLU A 430 -15.41 -22.42 30.18
N TYR A 431 -15.30 -21.22 29.59
CA TYR A 431 -15.23 -21.06 28.13
C TYR A 431 -14.00 -21.73 27.51
N PHE A 432 -12.85 -21.62 28.18
CA PHE A 432 -11.60 -22.21 27.69
C PHE A 432 -11.54 -23.74 27.90
N SER A 433 -12.31 -24.28 28.85
CA SER A 433 -12.47 -25.74 29.01
C SER A 433 -13.31 -26.34 27.88
N ASP A 434 -14.28 -25.57 27.36
CA ASP A 434 -15.13 -25.94 26.22
C ASP A 434 -14.71 -25.19 24.95
N MET A 435 -13.44 -25.33 24.58
CA MET A 435 -12.88 -24.56 23.45
C MET A 435 -13.46 -24.97 22.09
N GLU A 436 -13.96 -26.20 21.94
CA GLU A 436 -14.57 -26.61 20.68
C GLU A 436 -15.84 -25.82 20.38
N ARG A 437 -16.65 -25.54 21.39
CA ARG A 437 -17.88 -24.74 21.22
C ARG A 437 -17.61 -23.26 20.97
N HIS A 438 -16.59 -22.69 21.60
CA HIS A 438 -16.33 -21.24 21.56
C HIS A 438 -15.43 -20.82 20.40
N ARG A 439 -14.75 -21.76 19.73
CA ARG A 439 -13.81 -21.48 18.64
C ARG A 439 -14.40 -21.86 17.28
N ILE A 440 -14.65 -20.85 16.46
CA ILE A 440 -15.13 -21.06 15.08
C ILE A 440 -14.02 -20.69 14.09
N PRO A 441 -13.54 -21.64 13.27
CA PRO A 441 -12.56 -21.36 12.23
C PRO A 441 -13.19 -20.65 11.02
N PHE A 442 -12.41 -19.77 10.39
CA PHE A 442 -12.75 -19.26 9.06
C PHE A 442 -12.27 -20.24 7.98
N LYS A 443 -13.10 -20.44 6.96
CA LYS A 443 -12.79 -21.29 5.81
C LYS A 443 -12.98 -20.52 4.51
N TYR A 444 -11.92 -20.47 3.71
CA TYR A 444 -12.00 -19.89 2.37
C TYR A 444 -12.81 -20.79 1.43
N SER A 445 -13.79 -20.20 0.76
CA SER A 445 -14.77 -20.85 -0.11
C SER A 445 -14.60 -20.49 -1.60
N GLY A 446 -13.76 -19.50 -1.93
CA GLY A 446 -13.45 -19.12 -3.31
C GLY A 446 -13.41 -17.61 -3.54
N ALA A 447 -13.49 -17.20 -4.81
CA ALA A 447 -13.34 -15.80 -5.22
C ALA A 447 -14.40 -14.85 -4.62
N ASN A 448 -15.57 -15.37 -4.25
CA ASN A 448 -16.62 -14.59 -3.59
C ASN A 448 -16.16 -14.04 -2.22
N ASP A 449 -15.30 -14.77 -1.50
CA ASP A 449 -14.73 -14.30 -0.24
C ASP A 449 -13.78 -13.11 -0.48
N ASP A 450 -12.96 -13.19 -1.53
CA ASP A 450 -12.04 -12.11 -1.91
C ASP A 450 -12.83 -10.85 -2.29
N ASP A 451 -13.89 -10.99 -3.12
CA ASP A 451 -14.74 -9.87 -3.53
C ASP A 451 -15.53 -9.29 -2.35
N ALA A 452 -16.05 -10.11 -1.44
CA ALA A 452 -16.75 -9.62 -0.25
C ALA A 452 -15.84 -8.78 0.66
N ILE A 453 -14.59 -9.22 0.89
CA ILE A 453 -13.63 -8.43 1.67
C ILE A 453 -13.26 -7.14 0.91
N LEU A 454 -13.09 -7.19 -0.41
CA LEU A 454 -12.81 -6.01 -1.23
C LEU A 454 -13.96 -5.00 -1.20
N LEU A 455 -15.19 -5.48 -1.35
CA LEU A 455 -16.43 -4.71 -1.24
C LEU A 455 -16.43 -3.94 0.09
N ALA A 456 -16.20 -4.63 1.21
CA ALA A 456 -16.26 -4.04 2.54
C ALA A 456 -15.18 -2.97 2.80
N PHE A 457 -13.92 -3.22 2.38
CA PHE A 457 -12.77 -2.44 2.85
C PHE A 457 -12.11 -1.52 1.81
N SER A 458 -12.43 -1.65 0.52
CA SER A 458 -11.85 -0.78 -0.52
C SER A 458 -12.62 0.53 -0.68
N LYS A 459 -11.90 1.66 -0.73
CA LYS A 459 -12.49 2.98 -1.08
C LYS A 459 -13.00 3.06 -2.52
N LYS A 460 -12.61 2.13 -3.39
CA LYS A 460 -13.12 2.08 -4.78
C LYS A 460 -14.54 1.50 -4.86
N CYS A 461 -14.99 0.81 -3.81
CA CYS A 461 -16.28 0.11 -3.78
C CYS A 461 -17.38 0.90 -3.06
N VAL A 462 -17.27 2.24 -2.98
CA VAL A 462 -18.25 3.07 -2.25
C VAL A 462 -19.66 2.89 -2.80
N GLU A 463 -19.87 2.97 -4.12
CA GLU A 463 -21.20 2.81 -4.72
C GLU A 463 -21.73 1.38 -4.55
N ARG A 464 -20.90 0.36 -4.81
CA ARG A 464 -21.26 -1.05 -4.56
C ARG A 464 -21.65 -1.30 -3.10
N ARG A 465 -21.00 -0.64 -2.13
CA ARG A 465 -21.36 -0.76 -0.70
C ARG A 465 -22.71 -0.11 -0.39
N LYS A 466 -23.07 0.99 -1.04
CA LYS A 466 -24.40 1.60 -0.85
C LYS A 466 -25.48 0.64 -1.32
N GLU A 467 -25.32 0.09 -2.53
CA GLU A 467 -26.25 -0.92 -3.08
C GLU A 467 -26.37 -2.14 -2.15
N TRP A 468 -25.24 -2.66 -1.70
CA TRP A 468 -25.18 -3.77 -0.74
C TRP A 468 -25.96 -3.51 0.56
N LEU A 469 -25.80 -2.32 1.16
CA LEU A 469 -26.52 -1.96 2.39
C LEU A 469 -28.02 -1.75 2.14
N THR A 470 -28.38 -1.11 1.03
CA THR A 470 -29.78 -0.87 0.66
C THR A 470 -30.51 -2.19 0.42
N GLN A 471 -29.94 -3.09 -0.39
CA GLN A 471 -30.53 -4.39 -0.69
C GLN A 471 -30.75 -5.22 0.57
N TRP A 472 -29.80 -5.19 1.51
CA TRP A 472 -29.97 -5.88 2.78
C TRP A 472 -31.10 -5.30 3.63
N LEU A 473 -31.24 -3.97 3.69
CA LEU A 473 -32.33 -3.31 4.42
C LEU A 473 -33.70 -3.61 3.80
N GLU A 474 -33.79 -3.61 2.48
CA GLU A 474 -35.01 -3.99 1.74
C GLU A 474 -35.38 -5.44 2.03
N HIS A 475 -34.43 -6.37 1.90
CA HIS A 475 -34.67 -7.78 2.16
C HIS A 475 -35.07 -8.06 3.61
N ARG A 476 -34.42 -7.39 4.57
CA ARG A 476 -34.79 -7.49 6.00
C ARG A 476 -36.22 -6.98 6.25
N ARG A 477 -36.62 -5.90 5.58
CA ARG A 477 -37.98 -5.36 5.68
C ARG A 477 -38.98 -6.35 5.11
N GLU A 478 -38.72 -6.92 3.94
CA GLU A 478 -39.57 -7.93 3.29
C GLU A 478 -39.74 -9.17 4.17
N GLN A 479 -38.65 -9.70 4.75
CA GLN A 479 -38.71 -10.84 5.67
C GLN A 479 -39.59 -10.54 6.89
N ARG A 480 -39.42 -9.36 7.49
CA ARG A 480 -40.24 -8.93 8.63
C ARG A 480 -41.71 -8.79 8.26
N ASP A 481 -42.00 -8.23 7.09
CA ASP A 481 -43.38 -8.05 6.60
C ASP A 481 -44.03 -9.42 6.27
N GLN A 482 -43.23 -10.44 5.93
CA GLN A 482 -43.66 -11.83 5.71
C GLN A 482 -43.65 -12.69 6.99
N GLY A 483 -43.22 -12.15 8.14
CA GLY A 483 -43.11 -12.89 9.39
C GLY A 483 -42.03 -13.99 9.40
N LEU A 484 -41.03 -13.88 8.52
CA LEU A 484 -39.90 -14.80 8.46
C LEU A 484 -38.83 -14.41 9.48
N ASP A 485 -38.19 -15.42 10.09
CA ASP A 485 -37.08 -15.21 11.02
C ASP A 485 -35.84 -14.67 10.30
N GLU A 486 -35.11 -13.77 10.98
CA GLU A 486 -33.85 -13.22 10.45
C GLU A 486 -32.81 -14.34 10.29
N SER A 487 -32.10 -14.36 9.14
CA SER A 487 -31.02 -15.33 8.93
C SER A 487 -29.86 -15.06 9.91
N LEU A 488 -29.70 -15.91 10.92
CA LEU A 488 -28.64 -15.78 11.91
C LEU A 488 -27.33 -16.40 11.43
N LEU A 489 -26.21 -15.74 11.71
CA LEU A 489 -24.88 -16.32 11.45
C LEU A 489 -24.54 -17.44 12.43
N TYR A 490 -25.15 -17.49 13.62
CA TYR A 490 -24.79 -18.42 14.71
C TYR A 490 -25.94 -19.35 15.11
N ALA A 491 -26.79 -19.74 14.17
CA ALA A 491 -27.83 -20.72 14.44
C ALA A 491 -27.22 -22.14 14.49
N GLU A 492 -27.18 -22.72 15.70
CA GLU A 492 -26.75 -24.10 16.00
C GLU A 492 -25.28 -24.43 15.65
N GLN A 493 -24.80 -25.63 16.02
CA GLN A 493 -23.39 -26.03 15.99
C GLN A 493 -22.74 -25.76 14.61
N MET A 494 -21.98 -24.66 14.51
CA MET A 494 -21.26 -24.30 13.29
C MET A 494 -19.79 -24.70 13.37
N ASP A 495 -19.38 -25.59 12.48
CA ASP A 495 -17.99 -26.05 12.38
C ASP A 495 -17.05 -25.01 11.78
N HIS A 496 -17.56 -24.10 10.95
CA HIS A 496 -16.77 -23.06 10.26
C HIS A 496 -17.65 -21.93 9.70
N ILE A 497 -17.04 -20.78 9.41
CA ILE A 497 -17.68 -19.63 8.76
C ILE A 497 -16.87 -19.22 7.53
N SER A 498 -17.56 -18.93 6.42
CA SER A 498 -16.91 -18.35 5.24
C SER A 498 -16.68 -16.85 5.41
N TYR A 499 -15.68 -16.29 4.71
CA TYR A 499 -15.45 -14.84 4.80
C TYR A 499 -16.61 -14.03 4.20
N SER A 500 -17.25 -14.53 3.15
CA SER A 500 -18.43 -13.92 2.53
C SER A 500 -19.63 -13.93 3.48
N ASP A 501 -19.90 -15.03 4.19
CA ASP A 501 -20.93 -15.09 5.22
C ASP A 501 -20.65 -14.08 6.35
N PHE A 502 -19.43 -14.03 6.84
CA PHE A 502 -19.05 -13.04 7.86
C PHE A 502 -19.30 -11.60 7.39
N VAL A 503 -18.92 -11.26 6.16
CA VAL A 503 -19.15 -9.92 5.61
C VAL A 503 -20.65 -9.64 5.50
N ASN A 504 -21.42 -10.56 4.91
CA ASN A 504 -22.82 -10.34 4.55
C ASN A 504 -23.82 -10.57 5.67
N LYS A 505 -23.44 -11.24 6.77
CA LYS A 505 -24.34 -11.54 7.90
C LYS A 505 -23.94 -10.88 9.21
N GLU A 506 -22.66 -10.56 9.41
CA GLU A 506 -22.17 -9.94 10.64
C GLU A 506 -21.61 -8.52 10.43
N LEU A 507 -20.65 -8.34 9.52
CA LEU A 507 -20.03 -7.03 9.27
C LEU A 507 -21.03 -6.00 8.70
N ILE A 508 -22.07 -6.47 8.00
CA ILE A 508 -23.14 -5.62 7.49
C ILE A 508 -23.93 -4.95 8.63
N LEU A 509 -24.10 -5.65 9.77
CA LEU A 509 -24.79 -5.12 10.94
C LEU A 509 -24.03 -3.95 11.52
N PHE A 510 -22.71 -4.05 11.59
CA PHE A 510 -21.85 -2.94 11.96
C PHE A 510 -22.01 -1.77 11.00
N SER A 511 -21.99 -2.02 9.69
CA SER A 511 -22.06 -0.95 8.69
C SER A 511 -23.39 -0.19 8.76
N ASN A 512 -24.50 -0.89 8.96
CA ASN A 512 -25.81 -0.28 9.16
C ASN A 512 -25.91 0.47 10.49
N MET A 513 -25.39 -0.09 11.58
CA MET A 513 -25.34 0.59 12.88
C MET A 513 -24.45 1.85 12.83
N ASP A 514 -23.34 1.80 12.08
CA ASP A 514 -22.46 2.95 11.87
C ASP A 514 -23.17 4.07 11.11
N ASN A 515 -23.97 3.73 10.09
CA ASN A 515 -24.84 4.69 9.41
C ASN A 515 -25.89 5.26 10.37
N GLU A 516 -26.58 4.42 11.14
CA GLU A 516 -27.62 4.86 12.09
C GLU A 516 -27.07 5.84 13.14
N ARG A 517 -25.88 5.57 13.68
CA ARG A 517 -25.26 6.46 14.67
C ARG A 517 -24.63 7.71 14.06
N SER A 518 -24.32 7.71 12.76
CA SER A 518 -23.56 8.77 12.09
C SER A 518 -24.41 9.72 11.24
N ILE A 519 -25.51 9.23 10.67
CA ILE A 519 -26.41 9.97 9.79
C ILE A 519 -27.59 10.50 10.62
N PRO A 520 -27.90 11.80 10.59
CA PRO A 520 -29.05 12.35 11.30
C PRO A 520 -30.37 11.90 10.65
N SER A 521 -31.43 11.83 11.46
CA SER A 521 -32.79 11.62 10.92
C SER A 521 -33.26 12.85 10.15
N SER A 522 -34.02 12.65 9.07
CA SER A 522 -34.62 13.73 8.28
C SER A 522 -35.74 14.47 9.02
N VAL A 523 -36.32 13.85 10.04
CA VAL A 523 -37.46 14.41 10.80
C VAL A 523 -37.01 15.47 11.81
N ASP A 524 -35.96 15.17 12.58
CA ASP A 524 -35.50 16.03 13.67
C ASP A 524 -34.08 16.59 13.47
N GLY A 525 -33.34 16.11 12.45
CA GLY A 525 -31.96 16.52 12.20
C GLY A 525 -30.95 15.96 13.21
N LEU A 526 -31.35 15.01 14.08
CA LEU A 526 -30.53 14.52 15.19
C LEU A 526 -30.02 13.10 14.94
N LYS A 527 -28.80 12.86 15.42
CA LYS A 527 -28.22 11.51 15.59
C LYS A 527 -28.74 10.87 16.88
N PRO A 528 -28.76 9.54 17.01
CA PRO A 528 -29.23 8.85 18.22
C PRO A 528 -28.59 9.35 19.52
N GLY A 529 -27.27 9.63 19.52
CA GLY A 529 -26.58 10.18 20.68
C GLY A 529 -27.11 11.56 21.11
N GLN A 530 -27.33 12.46 20.16
CA GLN A 530 -27.88 13.79 20.41
C GLN A 530 -29.32 13.70 20.92
N ARG A 531 -30.13 12.83 20.33
CA ARG A 531 -31.52 12.58 20.75
C ARG A 531 -31.59 12.05 22.18
N LYS A 532 -30.68 11.15 22.58
CA LYS A 532 -30.60 10.61 23.95
C LYS A 532 -30.19 11.67 24.97
N VAL A 533 -29.27 12.57 24.60
CA VAL A 533 -28.90 13.72 25.45
C VAL A 533 -30.12 14.62 25.68
N LEU A 534 -30.79 15.07 24.62
CA LEU A 534 -31.98 15.94 24.74
C LEU A 534 -33.11 15.27 25.51
N PHE A 535 -33.39 14.00 25.21
CA PHE A 535 -34.37 13.20 25.95
C PHE A 535 -34.07 13.19 27.45
N THR A 536 -32.81 12.99 27.84
CA THR A 536 -32.41 12.97 29.24
C THR A 536 -32.57 14.35 29.88
N CYS A 537 -32.20 15.42 29.18
CA CYS A 537 -32.41 16.79 29.67
C CYS A 537 -33.90 17.08 29.90
N PHE A 538 -34.77 16.73 28.95
CA PHE A 538 -36.22 16.89 29.08
C PHE A 538 -36.79 16.03 30.22
N LYS A 539 -36.32 14.78 30.36
CA LYS A 539 -36.76 13.86 31.41
C LYS A 539 -36.35 14.33 32.80
N ARG A 540 -35.14 14.89 32.94
CA ARG A 540 -34.67 15.45 34.21
C ARG A 540 -35.40 16.74 34.60
N ASN A 541 -35.82 17.53 33.61
CA ASN A 541 -36.53 18.79 33.80
C ASN A 541 -35.85 19.74 34.81
N ASP A 542 -34.52 19.70 34.88
CA ASP A 542 -33.72 20.59 35.74
C ASP A 542 -33.18 21.74 34.89
N LYS A 543 -33.46 22.98 35.32
CA LYS A 543 -33.04 24.20 34.62
C LYS A 543 -31.69 24.73 35.12
N ARG A 544 -31.10 24.08 36.13
CA ARG A 544 -29.80 24.44 36.68
C ARG A 544 -28.66 23.87 35.84
N GLU A 545 -27.56 24.60 35.79
CA GLU A 545 -26.33 24.13 35.15
C GLU A 545 -25.79 22.87 35.86
N ILE A 546 -25.26 21.94 35.07
CA ILE A 546 -24.66 20.70 35.58
C ILE A 546 -23.35 20.43 34.86
N LYS A 547 -22.39 19.85 35.57
CA LYS A 547 -21.14 19.40 34.94
C LYS A 547 -21.44 18.35 33.89
N VAL A 548 -20.85 18.49 32.71
CA VAL A 548 -21.02 17.57 31.57
C VAL A 548 -20.77 16.11 31.96
N ALA A 549 -19.77 15.84 32.81
CA ALA A 549 -19.48 14.49 33.31
C ALA A 549 -20.66 13.86 34.08
N GLN A 550 -21.37 14.65 34.89
CA GLN A 550 -22.53 14.17 35.64
C GLN A 550 -23.75 13.99 34.73
N LEU A 551 -23.93 14.87 33.74
CA LEU A 551 -24.97 14.70 32.73
C LEU A 551 -24.73 13.43 31.89
N ALA A 552 -23.48 13.15 31.52
CA ALA A 552 -23.10 11.95 30.78
C ALA A 552 -23.50 10.66 31.52
N GLY A 553 -23.22 10.59 32.83
CA GLY A 553 -23.64 9.47 33.67
C GLY A 553 -25.17 9.30 33.69
N SER A 554 -25.92 10.40 33.81
CA SER A 554 -27.38 10.34 33.76
C SER A 554 -27.93 9.95 32.38
N VAL A 555 -27.29 10.38 31.29
CA VAL A 555 -27.67 9.96 29.93
C VAL A 555 -27.46 8.46 29.78
N ALA A 556 -26.34 7.92 30.28
CA ALA A 556 -26.07 6.48 30.25
C ALA A 556 -27.13 5.67 31.00
N GLU A 557 -27.50 6.12 32.20
CA GLU A 557 -28.52 5.50 33.04
C GLU A 557 -29.93 5.58 32.43
N HIS A 558 -30.37 6.78 32.04
CA HIS A 558 -31.78 7.04 31.71
C HIS A 558 -32.15 6.68 30.27
N SER A 559 -31.16 6.59 29.37
CA SER A 559 -31.38 6.35 27.94
C SER A 559 -30.84 5.01 27.44
N ALA A 560 -30.36 4.15 28.34
CA ALA A 560 -29.69 2.89 28.01
C ALA A 560 -28.59 3.11 26.95
N TYR A 561 -27.71 4.09 27.17
CA TYR A 561 -26.58 4.35 26.28
C TYR A 561 -25.45 3.40 26.64
N HIS A 562 -25.05 2.54 25.69
CA HIS A 562 -24.10 1.45 25.94
C HIS A 562 -22.66 1.76 25.51
N HIS A 563 -22.42 2.90 24.85
CA HIS A 563 -21.05 3.34 24.54
C HIS A 563 -20.44 4.06 25.75
N GLY A 564 -19.10 3.98 25.90
CA GLY A 564 -18.40 4.56 27.05
C GLY A 564 -18.69 6.05 27.26
N GLU A 565 -18.72 6.49 28.52
CA GLU A 565 -19.10 7.86 28.94
C GLU A 565 -18.23 8.96 28.30
N VAL A 566 -17.04 8.60 27.82
CA VAL A 566 -16.05 9.46 27.14
C VAL A 566 -16.35 9.64 25.64
N CYS A 567 -17.42 9.05 25.10
CA CYS A 567 -17.80 9.24 23.71
C CYS A 567 -17.97 10.75 23.44
N ARG A 568 -17.08 11.32 22.59
CA ARG A 568 -16.98 12.78 22.31
C ARG A 568 -18.31 13.42 21.90
N VAL A 569 -19.33 12.65 21.52
CA VAL A 569 -20.68 13.15 21.23
C VAL A 569 -21.34 13.81 22.45
N ILE A 570 -21.03 13.40 23.68
CA ILE A 570 -21.56 14.11 24.87
C ILE A 570 -20.73 15.37 25.15
N TYR A 571 -19.41 15.33 24.94
CA TYR A 571 -18.51 16.43 25.28
C TYR A 571 -18.33 17.51 24.19
N MET A 572 -18.47 17.20 22.89
CA MET A 572 -18.27 18.16 21.78
C MET A 572 -19.45 19.09 21.55
N TYR A 573 -20.66 18.70 21.96
CA TYR A 573 -21.89 19.47 21.65
C TYR A 573 -22.41 20.27 22.85
N LEU A 574 -21.72 20.23 23.99
CA LEU A 574 -22.01 21.01 25.19
C LEU A 574 -20.99 22.13 25.45
N TYR A 575 -20.12 22.41 24.47
CA TYR A 575 -19.21 23.57 24.44
C TYR A 575 -19.54 24.50 23.29
#